data_AF-A0A3D4TPY7-F1
#
_entry.id   AF-A0A3D4TPY7-F1
#
_cell.length_a   1.000
_cell.length_b   1.000
_cell.length_c   1.000
_cell.angle_alpha   90.00
_cell.angle_beta   90.00
_cell.angle_gamma   90.00
#
_symmetry.space_group_name_H-M   'P 1'
#
loop_
_entity.id
_entity.type
_entity.pdbx_description
1 polymer ?
#
loop_
_entity_poly.entity_id
_entity_poly.type
_entity_poly.pdbx_seq_one_letter_code
_entity_poly.pdbx_strand_id
1 'polypeptide(L)'
;PQLEKQLAAAQEVENHDFKLVQDRVTDEEIAEVVSRWTGIPVNKMLEGERDKLLRMEEVLHNRVVGQEEAIKVVSDAVRRSRAGLSDPNRPAGSFLFLG
;
A
#
# COMPACT_ATOMS: atom_id res chain seq x y z
N PRO A 1 43.84 2.25 -39.16
CA PRO A 1 44.03 1.60 -37.83
C PRO A 1 43.78 2.49 -36.59
N GLN A 2 43.96 3.83 -36.64
CA GLN A 2 43.65 4.70 -35.48
C GLN A 2 42.16 5.08 -35.39
N LEU A 3 41.51 5.29 -36.53
CA LEU A 3 40.06 5.57 -36.62
C LEU A 3 39.20 4.39 -36.11
N GLU A 4 39.59 3.15 -36.39
CA GLU A 4 38.87 1.96 -35.91
C GLU A 4 38.97 1.81 -34.38
N LYS A 5 40.12 2.17 -33.79
CA LYS A 5 40.28 2.20 -32.33
C LYS A 5 39.46 3.29 -31.67
N GLN A 6 39.33 4.45 -32.31
CA GLN A 6 38.49 5.54 -31.80
C GLN A 6 37.00 5.21 -31.89
N LEU A 7 36.58 4.51 -32.94
CA LEU A 7 35.20 4.00 -33.08
C LEU A 7 34.88 2.92 -32.04
N ALA A 8 35.79 1.98 -31.80
CA ALA A 8 35.61 0.94 -30.78
C ALA A 8 35.55 1.54 -29.36
N ALA A 9 36.42 2.51 -29.06
CA ALA A 9 36.41 3.19 -27.77
C ALA A 9 35.15 4.03 -27.54
N ALA A 10 34.60 4.66 -28.60
CA ALA A 10 33.33 5.37 -28.52
C ALA A 10 32.14 4.42 -28.31
N GLN A 11 32.14 3.25 -28.98
CA GLN A 11 31.12 2.21 -28.82
C GLN A 11 31.15 1.53 -27.44
N GLU A 12 32.31 1.41 -26.79
CA GLU A 12 32.40 0.91 -25.42
C GLU A 12 31.84 1.90 -24.39
N VAL A 13 31.93 3.21 -24.65
CA VAL A 13 31.40 4.27 -23.78
C VAL A 13 29.88 4.41 -23.94
N GLU A 14 29.33 4.20 -25.13
CA GLU A 14 27.88 4.23 -25.40
C GLU A 14 27.11 3.08 -24.71
N ASN A 15 27.78 1.96 -24.41
CA ASN A 15 27.19 0.84 -23.67
C ASN A 15 27.12 1.07 -22.14
N HIS A 16 27.65 2.20 -21.66
CA HIS A 16 27.55 2.64 -20.27
C HIS A 16 26.52 3.77 -20.06
N ASP A 17 25.60 3.95 -21.01
CA ASP A 17 24.43 4.81 -20.79
C ASP A 17 23.49 4.20 -19.74
N PHE A 18 23.67 4.65 -18.51
CA PHE A 18 22.64 4.92 -17.51
C PHE A 18 21.28 4.23 -17.73
N LYS A 19 21.22 2.90 -17.61
CA LYS A 19 19.96 2.16 -17.36
C LYS A 19 19.46 2.34 -15.92
N LEU A 20 19.58 3.55 -15.37
CA LEU A 20 19.20 3.87 -13.99
C LEU A 20 17.94 4.73 -13.89
N VAL A 21 17.39 5.20 -15.01
CA VAL A 21 16.06 5.80 -15.01
C VAL A 21 15.09 4.72 -15.45
N GLN A 22 14.36 4.12 -14.50
CA GLN A 22 13.17 3.37 -14.86
C GLN A 22 12.19 4.36 -15.51
N ASP A 23 11.94 4.18 -16.80
CA ASP A 23 10.97 4.99 -17.56
C ASP A 23 9.50 4.76 -17.15
N ARG A 24 9.27 4.01 -16.06
CA ARG A 24 7.94 3.63 -15.60
C ARG A 24 7.85 3.74 -14.10
N VAL A 25 6.82 4.48 -13.67
CA VAL A 25 6.45 4.58 -12.27
C VAL A 25 5.86 3.25 -11.81
N THR A 26 6.47 2.62 -10.80
CA THR A 26 5.94 1.38 -10.20
C THR A 26 5.13 1.66 -8.93
N ASP A 27 4.33 0.68 -8.50
CA ASP A 27 3.56 0.77 -7.26
C ASP A 27 4.46 0.95 -6.03
N GLU A 28 5.68 0.39 -6.05
CA GLU A 28 6.67 0.57 -4.98
C GLU A 28 7.15 2.02 -4.87
N GLU A 29 7.40 2.69 -6.00
CA GLU A 29 7.86 4.09 -6.02
C GLU A 29 6.75 5.02 -5.52
N ILE A 30 5.50 4.77 -5.91
CA ILE A 30 4.34 5.50 -5.39
C ILE A 30 4.22 5.30 -3.88
N ALA A 31 4.32 4.05 -3.42
CA ALA A 31 4.22 3.72 -2.01
C ALA A 31 5.35 4.36 -1.19
N GLU A 32 6.57 4.47 -1.73
CA GLU A 32 7.69 5.13 -1.04
C GLU A 32 7.41 6.62 -0.81
N VAL A 33 6.89 7.32 -1.82
CA VAL A 33 6.53 8.74 -1.70
C VAL A 33 5.41 8.94 -0.68
N VAL A 34 4.35 8.12 -0.74
CA VAL A 34 3.21 8.23 0.19
C VAL A 34 3.62 7.83 1.61
N SER A 35 4.47 6.83 1.78
CA SER A 35 5.04 6.42 3.07
C SER A 35 5.83 7.57 3.72
N ARG A 36 6.69 8.27 2.96
CA ARG A 36 7.44 9.43 3.46
C ARG A 36 6.51 10.56 3.92
N TRP A 37 5.38 10.76 3.26
CA TRP A 37 4.43 11.81 3.62
C TRP A 37 3.53 11.43 4.81
N THR A 38 3.07 10.18 4.86
CA THR A 38 2.08 9.70 5.86
C THR A 38 2.73 9.06 7.09
N GLY A 39 4.00 8.68 7.01
CA GLY A 39 4.69 7.88 8.03
C GLY A 39 4.25 6.41 8.07
N ILE A 40 3.41 5.95 7.13
CA ILE A 40 2.92 4.57 7.08
C ILE A 40 3.93 3.72 6.31
N PRO A 41 4.51 2.67 6.93
CA PRO A 41 5.50 1.82 6.27
C PRO A 41 5.02 1.21 4.95
N VAL A 42 5.89 1.20 3.94
CA VAL A 42 5.61 0.65 2.60
C VAL A 42 5.11 -0.79 2.66
N ASN A 43 5.69 -1.63 3.53
CA ASN A 43 5.21 -3.01 3.73
C ASN A 43 3.76 -3.08 4.20
N LYS A 44 3.31 -2.13 5.03
CA LYS A 44 1.90 -2.01 5.43
C LYS A 44 1.04 -1.44 4.32
N MET A 45 1.58 -0.70 3.36
CA MET A 45 0.82 -0.20 2.21
C MET A 45 0.62 -1.29 1.15
N LEU A 46 1.68 -2.06 0.88
CA LEU A 46 1.70 -3.15 -0.10
C LEU A 46 0.91 -4.39 0.35
N GLU A 47 0.67 -4.55 1.65
CA GLU A 47 -0.19 -5.61 2.16
C GLU A 47 -1.62 -5.48 1.59
N GLY A 48 -2.13 -6.57 1.04
CA GLY A 48 -3.46 -6.63 0.43
C GLY A 48 -4.57 -6.21 1.38
N GLU A 49 -5.46 -5.34 0.90
CA GLU A 49 -6.60 -4.82 1.68
C GLU A 49 -7.51 -5.95 2.20
N ARG A 50 -7.70 -7.00 1.40
CA ARG A 50 -8.48 -8.18 1.78
C ARG A 50 -7.90 -8.87 3.03
N ASP A 51 -6.60 -9.08 3.09
CA ASP A 51 -5.96 -9.80 4.20
C ASP A 51 -5.98 -8.97 5.49
N LYS A 52 -5.87 -7.63 5.38
CA LYS A 52 -6.08 -6.71 6.51
C LYS A 52 -7.48 -6.82 7.08
N LEU A 53 -8.49 -6.89 6.21
CA LEU A 53 -9.89 -6.96 6.62
C LEU A 53 -10.23 -8.30 7.27
N LEU A 54 -9.64 -9.40 6.80
CA LEU A 54 -9.80 -10.72 7.41
C LEU A 54 -9.20 -10.79 8.82
N ARG A 55 -8.09 -10.09 9.05
CA ARG A 55 -7.39 -10.05 10.36
C ARG A 55 -7.82 -8.90 11.27
N MET A 56 -8.81 -8.10 10.87
CA MET A 56 -9.17 -6.86 11.58
C MET A 56 -9.57 -7.10 13.04
N GLU A 57 -10.36 -8.14 13.31
CA GLU A 57 -10.82 -8.47 14.67
C GLU A 57 -9.65 -8.86 15.58
N GLU A 58 -8.77 -9.73 15.10
CA GLU A 58 -7.54 -10.14 15.81
C GLU A 58 -6.66 -8.93 16.14
N VAL A 59 -6.51 -8.01 15.19
CA VAL A 59 -5.70 -6.80 15.38
C VAL A 59 -6.32 -5.87 16.43
N LEU A 60 -7.65 -5.74 16.46
CA LEU A 60 -8.37 -4.91 17.42
C LEU A 60 -8.32 -5.50 18.84
N HIS A 61 -8.38 -6.84 18.96
CA HIS A 61 -8.25 -7.56 20.23
C HIS A 61 -6.92 -7.31 20.94
N ASN A 62 -5.84 -7.02 20.20
CA ASN A 62 -4.56 -6.65 20.80
C ASN A 62 -4.61 -5.33 21.60
N ARG A 63 -5.65 -4.50 21.42
CA ARG A 63 -5.80 -3.20 22.08
C ARG A 63 -7.08 -3.08 22.91
N VAL A 64 -8.11 -3.84 22.57
CA VAL A 64 -9.42 -3.76 23.20
C VAL A 64 -9.72 -5.11 23.83
N VAL A 65 -9.80 -5.15 25.16
CA VAL A 65 -10.00 -6.38 25.92
C VAL A 65 -11.45 -6.47 26.39
N GLY A 66 -12.08 -7.64 26.23
CA GLY A 66 -13.41 -7.94 26.77
C GLY A 66 -14.60 -7.34 26.00
N GLN A 67 -14.38 -6.84 24.78
CA GLN A 67 -15.42 -6.20 23.95
C GLN A 67 -15.62 -6.92 22.62
N GLU A 68 -15.76 -8.25 22.66
CA GLU A 68 -15.89 -9.11 21.46
C GLU A 68 -17.02 -8.64 20.53
N GLU A 69 -18.19 -8.36 21.08
CA GLU A 69 -19.37 -7.97 20.30
C GLU A 69 -19.16 -6.63 19.60
N ALA A 70 -18.63 -5.63 20.31
CA ALA A 70 -18.36 -4.31 19.73
C ALA A 70 -17.31 -4.40 18.62
N ILE A 71 -16.23 -5.16 18.83
CA ILE A 71 -15.18 -5.39 17.82
C ILE A 71 -15.76 -6.03 16.57
N LYS A 72 -16.60 -7.05 16.73
CA LYS A 72 -17.27 -7.73 15.61
C LYS A 72 -18.17 -6.79 14.82
N VAL A 73 -19.03 -6.02 15.50
CA VAL A 73 -19.97 -5.08 14.86
C VAL A 73 -19.25 -4.00 14.06
N VAL A 74 -18.15 -3.45 14.61
CA VAL A 74 -17.32 -2.48 13.91
C VAL A 74 -16.63 -3.11 12.69
N SER A 75 -16.04 -4.30 12.86
CA SER A 75 -15.34 -5.00 11.79
C SER A 75 -16.28 -5.36 10.62
N ASP A 76 -17.50 -5.79 10.92
CA ASP A 76 -18.54 -6.09 9.92
C ASP A 76 -18.96 -4.85 9.12
N ALA A 77 -19.13 -3.71 9.78
CA ALA A 77 -19.48 -2.46 9.07
C ALA A 77 -18.35 -2.03 8.12
N VAL A 78 -17.09 -2.11 8.56
CA VAL A 78 -15.94 -1.77 7.72
C VAL A 78 -15.84 -2.72 6.53
N ARG A 79 -15.99 -4.04 6.74
CA ARG A 79 -15.99 -5.02 5.65
C ARG A 79 -17.10 -4.77 4.64
N ARG A 80 -18.33 -4.48 5.08
CA ARG A 80 -19.45 -4.14 4.17
C ARG A 80 -19.16 -2.89 3.35
N SER A 81 -18.61 -1.85 3.99
CA SER A 81 -18.25 -0.62 3.29
C SER A 81 -17.17 -0.85 2.22
N ARG A 82 -16.15 -1.68 2.53
CA ARG A 82 -15.07 -2.00 1.58
C ARG A 82 -15.52 -2.95 0.47
N ALA A 83 -16.47 -3.83 0.74
CA ALA A 83 -17.08 -4.71 -0.25
C ALA A 83 -18.11 -4.00 -1.16
N GLY A 84 -18.38 -2.70 -0.95
CA GLY A 84 -19.40 -1.96 -1.70
C GLY A 84 -20.84 -2.40 -1.39
N LEU A 85 -21.06 -3.08 -0.26
CA LEU A 85 -22.38 -3.54 0.19
C LEU A 85 -23.12 -2.48 1.02
N SER A 86 -22.48 -1.33 1.27
CA SER A 86 -23.07 -0.20 2.00
C SER A 86 -23.72 0.81 1.05
N ASP A 87 -24.76 1.49 1.52
CA ASP A 87 -25.40 2.60 0.81
C ASP A 87 -24.40 3.75 0.59
N PRO A 88 -24.16 4.19 -0.67
CA PRO A 88 -23.24 5.29 -0.97
C PRO A 88 -23.62 6.62 -0.33
N ASN A 89 -24.89 6.82 0.04
CA ASN A 89 -25.39 8.06 0.64
C ASN A 89 -25.32 8.06 2.16
N ARG A 90 -24.72 7.03 2.78
CA ARG A 90 -24.63 6.89 4.24
C ARG A 90 -23.20 6.70 4.70
N PRO A 91 -22.88 7.04 5.97
CA PRO A 91 -21.57 6.72 6.55
C PRO A 91 -21.30 5.21 6.52
N ALA A 92 -20.02 4.84 6.41
CA ALA A 92 -19.56 3.45 6.44
C ALA A 92 -20.04 2.67 7.70
N GLY A 93 -20.18 3.38 8.82
CA GLY A 93 -20.78 2.88 10.05
C GLY A 93 -21.15 4.05 10.97
N SER A 94 -22.23 3.89 11.74
CA SER A 94 -22.67 4.85 12.75
C SER A 94 -22.85 4.09 14.06
N PHE A 95 -22.03 4.40 15.06
CA PHE A 95 -21.99 3.69 16.32
C PHE A 95 -22.22 4.66 17.47
N LEU A 96 -22.96 4.20 18.49
CA LEU A 96 -23.09 4.86 19.78
C LEU A 96 -22.50 3.90 20.82
N PHE A 97 -21.35 4.26 21.39
CA PHE A 97 -20.75 3.48 22.46
C PHE A 97 -21.35 3.92 23.80
N LEU A 98 -22.03 2.98 24.46
CA LEU A 98 -22.57 3.14 25.81
C LEU A 98 -21.86 2.08 26.66
N GLY A 99 -21.16 2.53 27.69
CA GLY A 99 -20.39 1.68 28.59
C GLY A 99 -20.74 1.99 30.03
#